data_AF-A0A7C2WU64-F1
#
_entry.id   AF-A0A7C2WU64-F1
#
_cell.length_a   1.000
_cell.length_b   1.000
_cell.length_c   1.000
_cell.angle_alpha   90.00
_cell.angle_beta   90.00
_cell.angle_gamma   90.00
#
_symmetry.space_group_name_H-M   'P 1'
#
loop_
_entity.id
_entity.type
_entity.pdbx_description
1 polymer ?
#
loop_
_entity_poly.entity_id
_entity_poly.type
_entity_poly.pdbx_seq_one_letter_code
_entity_poly.pdbx_strand_id
1 'polypeptide(L)'
;MVLVSMLFLGHMCVAAAPVTIPVQVLAPWTLEAGPGSVELSGRHIVLDEAVRLEIAPPQRERIVDEEYDSLPVFNEKAPGWIKGVRISALRAEECSATGLLTPGSFRVKDAPASTNFFVAGKDYGFDEFWAAFGRLEGGAIGENQPVYCDYEYA
;
A
#
# COMPACT_ATOMS: atom_id res chain seq x y z
N MET A 1 72.22 15.99 28.60
CA MET A 1 72.04 14.57 28.24
C MET A 1 70.68 14.45 27.60
N VAL A 2 70.67 14.13 26.30
CA VAL A 2 69.52 14.25 25.38
C VAL A 2 68.57 13.08 25.60
N LEU A 3 67.27 13.33 25.77
CA LEU A 3 66.23 12.32 25.54
C LEU A 3 65.29 12.85 24.45
N VAL A 4 65.40 12.26 23.27
CA VAL A 4 64.60 12.55 22.07
C VAL A 4 63.20 12.01 22.27
N SER A 5 62.20 12.89 22.20
CA SER A 5 60.79 12.52 22.16
C SER A 5 60.40 12.23 20.71
N MET A 6 60.31 10.96 20.34
CA MET A 6 59.75 10.53 19.05
C MET A 6 58.22 10.45 19.16
N LEU A 7 57.52 11.50 18.72
CA LEU A 7 56.09 11.42 18.42
C LEU A 7 55.92 10.68 17.07
N PHE A 8 55.48 9.43 17.12
CA PHE A 8 54.95 8.73 15.95
C PHE A 8 53.56 9.27 15.64
N LEU A 9 53.45 10.15 14.63
CA LEU A 9 52.17 10.49 14.01
C LEU A 9 51.73 9.32 13.13
N GLY A 10 50.95 8.40 13.70
CA GLY A 10 50.24 7.39 12.93
C GLY A 10 49.27 8.06 11.96
N HIS A 11 49.56 7.96 10.66
CA HIS A 11 48.60 8.28 9.61
C HIS A 11 47.46 7.26 9.69
N MET A 12 46.41 7.56 10.46
CA MET A 12 45.14 6.88 10.30
C MET A 12 44.57 7.34 8.96
N CYS A 13 44.80 6.56 7.91
CA CYS A 13 44.00 6.60 6.70
C CYS A 13 42.56 6.25 7.11
N VAL A 14 41.76 7.27 7.42
CA VAL A 14 40.31 7.11 7.42
C VAL A 14 39.96 6.85 5.96
N ALA A 15 39.64 5.60 5.63
CA ALA A 15 39.06 5.29 4.34
C ALA A 15 37.84 6.21 4.18
N ALA A 16 37.87 7.08 3.17
CA ALA A 16 36.72 7.92 2.85
C ALA A 16 35.52 6.98 2.70
N ALA A 17 34.48 7.17 3.52
CA ALA A 17 33.23 6.48 3.35
C ALA A 17 32.80 6.63 1.88
N PRO A 18 32.20 5.61 1.25
CA PRO A 18 31.71 5.76 -0.10
C PRO A 18 30.85 7.02 -0.13
N VAL A 19 31.26 8.00 -0.93
CA VAL A 19 30.51 9.24 -1.07
C VAL A 19 29.26 8.80 -1.81
N THR A 20 28.18 8.63 -1.05
CA THR A 20 26.84 8.32 -1.52
C THR A 20 25.95 9.47 -1.07
N ILE A 21 24.83 9.67 -1.76
CA ILE A 21 23.79 10.59 -1.31
C ILE A 21 22.89 9.80 -0.36
N PRO A 22 22.92 10.06 0.97
CA PRO A 22 22.06 9.36 1.91
C PRO A 22 20.61 9.81 1.69
N VAL A 23 19.68 8.86 1.67
CA VAL A 23 18.24 9.15 1.55
C VAL A 23 17.53 8.68 2.81
N GLN A 24 16.73 9.56 3.40
CA GLN A 24 15.93 9.27 4.58
C GLN A 24 14.46 9.66 4.39
N VAL A 25 13.57 8.84 4.94
CA VAL A 25 12.14 9.15 5.05
C VAL A 25 11.94 9.98 6.31
N LEU A 26 11.58 11.26 6.16
CA LEU A 26 11.34 12.17 7.29
C LEU A 26 9.89 12.10 7.79
N ALA A 27 8.96 11.90 6.85
CA ALA A 27 7.52 11.79 7.10
C ALA A 27 6.90 10.90 6.00
N PRO A 28 5.63 10.46 6.11
CA PRO A 28 5.01 9.55 5.14
C PRO A 28 5.14 9.97 3.67
N TRP A 29 5.19 11.28 3.40
CA TRP A 29 5.27 11.85 2.05
C TRP A 29 6.44 12.83 1.88
N THR A 30 7.45 12.75 2.75
CA THR A 30 8.60 13.66 2.72
C THR A 30 9.89 12.86 2.82
N LEU A 31 10.75 13.01 1.81
CA LEU A 31 12.11 12.46 1.81
C LEU A 31 13.13 13.57 1.96
N GLU A 32 14.29 13.22 2.47
CA GLU A 32 15.48 14.08 2.42
C GLU A 32 16.64 13.30 1.81
N ALA A 33 17.25 13.88 0.79
CA ALA A 33 18.53 13.47 0.26
C ALA A 33 19.60 14.36 0.91
N GLY A 34 20.46 13.79 1.75
CA GLY A 34 21.55 14.52 2.38
C GLY A 34 22.69 14.82 1.40
N PRO A 35 23.68 15.62 1.83
CA PRO A 35 24.84 15.93 1.00
C PRO A 35 25.65 14.67 0.68
N GLY A 36 26.23 14.64 -0.50
CA GLY A 36 26.99 13.50 -1.01
C GLY A 36 27.23 13.59 -2.50
N SER A 37 27.79 12.53 -3.08
CA SER A 37 27.96 12.42 -4.53
C SER A 37 27.68 11.00 -4.99
N VAL A 38 27.49 10.82 -6.29
CA VAL A 38 27.29 9.50 -6.90
C VAL A 38 27.70 9.55 -8.37
N GLU A 39 28.24 8.45 -8.89
CA GLU A 39 28.38 8.24 -10.32
C GLU A 39 27.13 7.54 -10.87
N LEU A 40 26.37 8.23 -11.72
CA LEU A 40 25.17 7.69 -12.34
C LEU A 40 25.26 7.83 -13.86
N SER A 41 25.25 6.70 -14.58
CA SER A 41 25.31 6.68 -16.05
C SER A 41 26.48 7.48 -16.64
N GLY A 42 27.66 7.41 -15.99
CA GLY A 42 28.88 8.11 -16.42
C GLY A 42 28.90 9.61 -16.06
N ARG A 43 27.99 10.06 -15.20
CA ARG A 43 27.94 11.44 -14.69
C ARG A 43 28.23 11.47 -13.20
N HIS A 44 29.14 12.35 -12.81
CA HIS A 44 29.36 12.73 -11.42
C HIS A 44 28.26 13.69 -10.97
N ILE A 45 27.42 13.27 -10.02
CA ILE A 45 26.38 14.10 -9.41
C ILE A 45 26.80 14.42 -7.99
N VAL A 46 26.74 15.69 -7.61
CA VAL A 46 27.06 16.18 -6.25
C VAL A 46 25.86 16.93 -5.69
N LEU A 47 25.49 16.61 -4.45
CA LEU A 47 24.62 17.43 -3.60
C LEU A 47 25.50 18.01 -2.49
N ASP A 48 25.68 19.33 -2.50
CA ASP A 48 26.46 20.02 -1.47
C ASP A 48 25.65 20.22 -0.17
N GLU A 49 24.32 20.26 -0.28
CA GLU A 49 23.39 20.46 0.82
C GLU A 49 22.25 19.43 0.76
N ALA A 50 21.56 19.26 1.89
CA ALA A 50 20.39 18.40 1.95
C ALA A 50 19.23 19.00 1.15
N VAL A 51 18.56 18.16 0.35
CA VAL A 51 17.38 18.54 -0.44
C VAL A 51 16.18 17.74 0.05
N ARG A 52 15.09 18.46 0.33
CA ARG A 52 13.80 17.86 0.67
C ARG A 52 12.96 17.66 -0.57
N LEU A 53 12.38 16.46 -0.67
CA LEU A 53 11.42 16.09 -1.69
C LEU A 53 10.07 15.87 -1.03
N GLU A 54 9.12 16.74 -1.38
CA GLU A 54 7.72 16.57 -1.02
C GLU A 54 7.01 15.75 -2.09
N ILE A 55 6.33 14.69 -1.67
CA ILE A 55 5.54 13.82 -2.53
C ILE A 55 4.07 14.15 -2.29
N ALA A 56 3.29 14.32 -3.35
CA ALA A 56 1.85 14.49 -3.20
C ALA A 56 1.24 13.18 -2.64
N PRO A 57 0.42 13.24 -1.57
CA PRO A 57 -0.26 12.05 -1.08
C PRO A 57 -1.24 11.51 -2.12
N PRO A 58 -1.54 10.19 -2.11
CA PRO A 58 -2.52 9.60 -3.00
C PRO A 58 -3.91 10.19 -2.72
N GLN A 59 -4.69 10.32 -3.79
CA GLN A 59 -6.07 10.76 -3.71
C GLN A 59 -6.93 9.57 -3.27
N ARG A 60 -7.77 9.79 -2.25
CA ARG A 60 -8.78 8.82 -1.83
C ARG A 60 -10.01 8.98 -2.69
N GLU A 61 -10.40 7.90 -3.33
CA GLU A 61 -11.65 7.79 -4.06
C GLU A 61 -12.68 7.10 -3.20
N ARG A 62 -13.92 7.58 -3.26
CA ARG A 62 -15.06 7.01 -2.53
C ARG A 62 -16.12 6.53 -3.50
N ILE A 63 -16.46 5.26 -3.39
CA ILE A 63 -17.51 4.62 -4.17
C ILE A 63 -18.71 4.39 -3.25
N VAL A 64 -19.89 4.70 -3.77
CA VAL A 64 -21.17 4.55 -3.07
C VAL A 64 -22.14 3.84 -4.00
N ASP A 65 -22.86 2.86 -3.45
CA ASP A 65 -23.89 2.10 -4.13
C ASP A 65 -23.41 1.34 -5.40
N GLU A 66 -22.18 0.82 -5.40
CA GLU A 66 -21.75 -0.05 -6.51
C GLU A 66 -22.55 -1.35 -6.49
N GLU A 67 -23.31 -1.59 -7.57
CA GLU A 67 -24.24 -2.71 -7.70
C GLU A 67 -23.57 -4.00 -8.16
N TYR A 68 -23.99 -5.11 -7.55
CA TYR A 68 -23.68 -6.46 -7.97
C TYR A 68 -24.99 -7.25 -8.08
N ASP A 69 -25.36 -7.67 -9.29
CA ASP A 69 -26.62 -8.39 -9.55
C ASP A 69 -26.78 -9.68 -8.73
N SER A 70 -25.65 -10.36 -8.50
CA SER A 70 -25.56 -11.54 -7.67
C SER A 70 -24.14 -11.76 -7.17
N LEU A 71 -24.01 -12.49 -6.07
CA LEU A 71 -22.71 -12.89 -5.53
C LEU A 71 -22.51 -14.41 -5.64
N PRO A 72 -21.31 -14.86 -6.07
CA PRO A 72 -20.92 -16.25 -5.95
C PRO A 72 -20.73 -16.62 -4.47
N VAL A 73 -20.73 -17.92 -4.17
CA VAL A 73 -20.34 -18.40 -2.84
C VAL A 73 -18.88 -18.06 -2.61
N PHE A 74 -18.59 -17.44 -1.46
CA PHE A 74 -17.22 -17.15 -1.06
C PHE A 74 -16.45 -18.43 -0.75
N ASN A 75 -15.31 -18.63 -1.41
CA ASN A 75 -14.45 -19.79 -1.19
C ASN A 75 -13.20 -19.39 -0.40
N GLU A 76 -13.26 -19.53 0.93
CA GLU A 76 -12.14 -19.19 1.82
C GLU A 76 -10.85 -19.96 1.51
N LYS A 77 -10.96 -21.15 0.92
CA LYS A 77 -9.84 -22.04 0.59
C LYS A 77 -9.20 -21.69 -0.76
N ALA A 78 -9.81 -20.82 -1.55
CA ALA A 78 -9.26 -20.41 -2.83
C ALA A 78 -8.12 -19.39 -2.65
N PRO A 79 -7.21 -19.28 -3.64
CA PRO A 79 -6.31 -18.14 -3.74
C PRO A 79 -7.07 -16.81 -3.69
N GLY A 80 -6.49 -15.80 -3.03
CA GLY A 80 -7.18 -14.56 -2.67
C GLY A 80 -7.93 -13.87 -3.82
N TRP A 81 -7.31 -13.79 -5.00
CA TRP A 81 -7.89 -13.14 -6.19
C TRP A 81 -9.09 -13.88 -6.82
N ILE A 82 -9.40 -15.09 -6.36
CA ILE A 82 -10.54 -15.90 -6.83
C ILE A 82 -11.42 -16.44 -5.69
N LYS A 83 -11.36 -15.84 -4.49
CA LYS A 83 -12.26 -16.21 -3.38
C LYS A 83 -13.71 -15.80 -3.60
N GLY A 84 -13.97 -14.84 -4.50
CA GLY A 84 -15.30 -14.32 -4.80
C GLY A 84 -15.26 -13.37 -6.00
N VAL A 85 -16.17 -12.38 -6.03
CA VAL A 85 -16.08 -11.29 -7.02
C VAL A 85 -14.93 -10.35 -6.67
N ARG A 86 -14.40 -9.68 -7.70
CA ARG A 86 -13.39 -8.63 -7.58
C ARG A 86 -14.08 -7.28 -7.74
N ILE A 87 -13.83 -6.37 -6.79
CA ILE A 87 -14.37 -5.01 -6.82
C ILE A 87 -13.99 -4.33 -8.14
N SER A 88 -14.95 -3.73 -8.85
CA SER A 88 -14.73 -3.27 -10.23
C SER A 88 -13.64 -2.20 -10.32
N ALA A 89 -13.66 -1.21 -9.43
CA ALA A 89 -12.64 -0.15 -9.39
C ALA A 89 -11.24 -0.66 -9.03
N LEU A 90 -11.15 -1.84 -8.42
CA LEU A 90 -9.90 -2.44 -7.96
C LEU A 90 -9.46 -3.61 -8.84
N ARG A 91 -10.10 -3.82 -10.00
CA ARG A 91 -9.75 -4.91 -10.91
C ARG A 91 -8.44 -4.57 -11.64
N ALA A 92 -7.48 -5.48 -11.55
CA ALA A 92 -6.30 -5.51 -12.42
C ALA A 92 -6.51 -6.53 -13.56
N GLU A 93 -5.58 -6.60 -14.51
CA GLU A 93 -5.70 -7.43 -15.74
C GLU A 93 -6.16 -8.87 -15.45
N GLU A 94 -5.53 -9.54 -14.47
CA GLU A 94 -5.88 -10.91 -14.08
C GLU A 94 -6.45 -11.05 -12.67
N CYS A 95 -6.25 -10.04 -11.80
CA CYS A 95 -6.51 -10.14 -10.36
C CYS A 95 -7.18 -8.86 -9.81
N SER A 96 -6.88 -8.53 -8.56
CA SER A 96 -7.23 -7.25 -7.92
C SER A 96 -5.94 -6.47 -7.63
N ALA A 97 -6.00 -5.15 -7.65
CA ALA A 97 -4.95 -4.29 -7.15
C ALA A 97 -4.90 -4.38 -5.61
N THR A 98 -4.09 -5.32 -5.12
CA THR A 98 -4.02 -5.67 -3.71
C THR A 98 -3.56 -4.50 -2.86
N GLY A 99 -4.20 -4.33 -1.70
CA GLY A 99 -3.86 -3.26 -0.75
C GLY A 99 -4.32 -1.86 -1.13
N LEU A 100 -4.94 -1.64 -2.29
CA LEU A 100 -5.53 -0.33 -2.63
C LEU A 100 -6.82 -0.04 -1.87
N LEU A 101 -7.56 -1.08 -1.46
CA LEU A 101 -8.74 -0.89 -0.65
C LEU A 101 -8.34 -0.31 0.72
N THR A 102 -8.97 0.79 1.12
CA THR A 102 -8.76 1.37 2.44
C THR A 102 -9.30 0.41 3.50
N PRO A 103 -8.46 -0.07 4.44
CA PRO A 103 -8.89 -1.02 5.46
C PRO A 103 -10.07 -0.50 6.28
N GLY A 104 -11.06 -1.35 6.51
CA GLY A 104 -12.27 -1.05 7.26
C GLY A 104 -13.31 -0.22 6.52
N SER A 105 -13.08 0.18 5.26
CA SER A 105 -14.02 1.01 4.48
C SER A 105 -15.17 0.22 3.84
N PHE A 106 -14.95 -1.04 3.47
CA PHE A 106 -15.89 -1.82 2.66
C PHE A 106 -17.17 -2.22 3.42
N ARG A 107 -18.33 -1.96 2.83
CA ARG A 107 -19.66 -2.34 3.35
C ARG A 107 -20.54 -2.88 2.24
N VAL A 108 -21.41 -3.83 2.56
CA VAL A 108 -22.41 -4.40 1.65
C VAL A 108 -23.81 -4.08 2.19
N LYS A 109 -24.70 -3.61 1.31
CA LYS A 109 -26.07 -3.16 1.61
C LYS A 109 -27.11 -3.93 0.80
N ASP A 110 -28.34 -3.95 1.30
CA ASP A 110 -29.50 -4.61 0.68
C ASP A 110 -30.18 -3.76 -0.42
N ALA A 111 -29.96 -2.45 -0.45
CA ALA A 111 -30.50 -1.52 -1.43
C ALA A 111 -29.61 -0.25 -1.57
N PRO A 112 -29.76 0.53 -2.65
CA PRO A 112 -29.08 1.81 -2.80
C PRO A 112 -29.47 2.78 -1.67
N ALA A 113 -28.52 3.58 -1.18
CA ALA A 113 -28.68 4.50 -0.06
C ALA A 113 -29.21 3.86 1.25
N SER A 114 -29.23 2.53 1.35
CA SER A 114 -29.69 1.82 2.54
C SER A 114 -28.72 2.02 3.71
N THR A 115 -29.28 2.04 4.92
CA THR A 115 -28.49 1.97 6.16
C THR A 115 -28.43 0.55 6.73
N ASN A 116 -29.06 -0.42 6.06
CA ASN A 116 -29.01 -1.83 6.43
C ASN A 116 -27.77 -2.45 5.80
N PHE A 117 -26.82 -2.83 6.65
CA PHE A 117 -25.60 -3.48 6.21
C PHE A 117 -25.65 -4.99 6.51
N PHE A 118 -25.20 -5.79 5.56
CA PHE A 118 -24.86 -7.18 5.81
C PHE A 118 -23.61 -7.27 6.70
N VAL A 119 -23.47 -8.38 7.41
CA VAL A 119 -22.39 -8.60 8.37
C VAL A 119 -21.32 -9.53 7.78
N ALA A 120 -20.09 -9.04 7.67
CA ALA A 120 -18.93 -9.85 7.25
C ALA A 120 -18.74 -11.06 8.18
N GLY A 121 -18.41 -12.22 7.61
CA GLY A 121 -18.26 -13.48 8.32
C GLY A 121 -19.57 -14.16 8.72
N LYS A 122 -20.72 -13.50 8.52
CA LYS A 122 -22.06 -14.07 8.74
C LYS A 122 -22.84 -14.17 7.44
N ASP A 123 -22.97 -13.04 6.73
CA ASP A 123 -23.80 -12.93 5.53
C ASP A 123 -22.95 -13.04 4.25
N TYR A 124 -21.70 -12.57 4.31
CA TYR A 124 -20.73 -12.63 3.23
C TYR A 124 -19.32 -12.89 3.76
N GLY A 125 -18.49 -13.54 2.96
CA GLY A 125 -17.07 -13.69 3.20
C GLY A 125 -16.31 -12.59 2.48
N PHE A 126 -15.19 -12.18 3.05
CA PHE A 126 -14.40 -11.06 2.55
C PHE A 126 -12.91 -11.23 2.83
N ASP A 127 -12.10 -11.06 1.80
CA ASP A 127 -10.65 -10.94 1.88
C ASP A 127 -10.27 -9.49 1.58
N GLU A 128 -9.99 -8.73 2.64
CA GLU A 128 -9.74 -7.29 2.55
C GLU A 128 -8.48 -6.96 1.76
N PHE A 129 -7.43 -7.76 1.89
CA PHE A 129 -6.18 -7.53 1.16
C PHE A 129 -6.35 -7.72 -0.34
N TRP A 130 -7.17 -8.70 -0.75
CA TRP A 130 -7.47 -9.01 -2.14
C TRP A 130 -8.70 -8.29 -2.70
N ALA A 131 -9.43 -7.54 -1.88
CA ALA A 131 -10.70 -6.92 -2.24
C ALA A 131 -11.67 -7.92 -2.91
N ALA A 132 -11.69 -9.16 -2.39
CA ALA A 132 -12.50 -10.24 -2.92
C ALA A 132 -13.61 -10.61 -1.93
N PHE A 133 -14.86 -10.67 -2.38
CA PHE A 133 -15.99 -10.98 -1.51
C PHE A 133 -17.04 -11.82 -2.21
N GLY A 134 -17.88 -12.49 -1.42
CA GLY A 134 -18.97 -13.33 -1.94
C GLY A 134 -19.95 -13.70 -0.83
N ARG A 135 -21.14 -14.16 -1.20
CA ARG A 135 -22.13 -14.60 -0.21
C ARG A 135 -21.64 -15.83 0.56
N LEU A 136 -22.09 -15.99 1.79
CA LEU A 136 -21.93 -17.24 2.53
C LEU A 136 -23.20 -18.09 2.39
N GLU A 137 -23.04 -19.41 2.29
CA GLU A 137 -24.19 -20.31 2.37
C GLU A 137 -24.82 -20.24 3.76
N GLY A 138 -26.15 -20.10 3.82
CA GLY A 138 -26.89 -19.88 5.07
C GLY A 138 -26.82 -18.44 5.61
N GLY A 139 -26.11 -17.54 4.93
CA GLY A 139 -26.13 -16.11 5.21
C GLY A 139 -27.41 -15.42 4.71
N ALA A 140 -27.56 -14.13 5.01
CA ALA A 140 -28.74 -13.36 4.61
C ALA A 140 -28.80 -12.97 3.12
N ILE A 141 -27.72 -13.15 2.35
CA ILE A 141 -27.66 -12.79 0.92
C ILE A 141 -28.09 -14.00 0.07
N GLY A 142 -29.21 -13.86 -0.64
CA GLY A 142 -29.70 -14.87 -1.57
C GLY A 142 -28.83 -15.05 -2.82
N GLU A 143 -28.97 -16.18 -3.51
CA GLU A 143 -28.16 -16.51 -4.70
C GLU A 143 -28.33 -15.52 -5.85
N ASN A 144 -29.54 -14.99 -6.07
CA ASN A 144 -29.87 -14.03 -7.12
C ASN A 144 -30.27 -12.66 -6.54
N GLN A 145 -29.81 -12.37 -5.33
CA GLN A 145 -30.12 -11.11 -4.66
C GLN A 145 -29.09 -10.06 -5.05
N PRO A 146 -29.52 -8.91 -5.61
CA PRO A 146 -28.61 -7.80 -5.84
C PRO A 146 -28.15 -7.21 -4.52
N VAL A 147 -26.91 -6.73 -4.50
CA VAL A 147 -26.33 -6.03 -3.36
C VAL A 147 -25.60 -4.77 -3.82
N TYR A 148 -25.40 -3.84 -2.88
CA TYR A 148 -24.78 -2.55 -3.16
C TYR A 148 -23.60 -2.34 -2.22
N CYS A 149 -22.46 -1.89 -2.75
CA CYS A 149 -21.23 -1.76 -1.97
C CYS A 149 -20.79 -0.31 -1.84
N ASP A 150 -20.33 0.05 -0.64
CA ASP A 150 -19.64 1.31 -0.35
C ASP A 150 -18.21 1.00 0.06
N TYR A 151 -17.24 1.77 -0.44
CA TYR A 151 -15.84 1.63 -0.05
C TYR A 151 -14.99 2.83 -0.45
N GLU A 152 -13.76 2.86 0.07
CA GLU A 152 -12.75 3.86 -0.27
C GLU A 152 -11.47 3.16 -0.74
N TYR A 153 -10.75 3.76 -1.68
CA TYR A 153 -9.45 3.26 -2.14
C TYR A 153 -8.47 4.41 -2.45
N ALA A 154 -7.17 4.13 -2.34
CA ALA A 154 -6.09 5.09 -2.60
C ALA A 154 -4.77 4.40 -2.97
#